data_AF-A0A1H1MAF4-F1
#
_entry.id   AF-A0A1H1MAF4-F1
#
_cell.length_a   1.000
_cell.length_b   1.000
_cell.length_c   1.000
_cell.angle_alpha   90.00
_cell.angle_beta   90.00
_cell.angle_gamma   90.00
#
_symmetry.space_group_name_H-M   'P 1'
#
loop_
_entity.id
_entity.type
_entity.pdbx_description
1 polymer ?
#
loop_
_entity_poly.entity_id
_entity_poly.type
_entity_poly.pdbx_seq_one_letter_code
_entity_poly.pdbx_strand_id
1 'polypeptide(L)'
;MPVESSSGSPGVSSAPDLRALVDSFERVVRRFPDLAFADPAGRLAIELGSAAVRCIRVELPGNTSLRLRSVLVEADGIDDPVAQLTRTASSALDPESANILEAGDLVRSDGAGVGVQTRKQDRPWLELSMDEPISLKRLTIVNVDDQSADAVRGLRVLVRSAAGWWETVYDGAQRERAFAGAVERHFRGGPLAAMPVRLLRRWVGQRAAEPTSPTSADLVRILTDIQLGDRGSAVKDLDRVDLDPESAATFRTLISDRIVKKRQQEWTVHGIQRSFRFWNEREKSDYLAFAMDVMSCLRQLNGNVCFGFGSVLAAVRDQELIPHDDDLDILIGFERDQAATLNQALRLMKKCLQDSGYVVTGPYTSFRWVFPPGRKGPKLDVFVGLFEGESISWYPGKRGALTRQMMFPPSRRPLLGFDCPVPREPEQYLEQVYGPDWGVPDPTFRHVWDRSTYADIAK
;
A
#
# COMPACT_ATOMS: atom_id res chain seq x y z
N MET A 1 53.17 -33.54 31.47
CA MET A 1 52.90 -32.62 30.35
C MET A 1 51.41 -32.61 30.10
N PRO A 2 50.68 -31.51 30.37
CA PRO A 2 49.28 -31.43 30.00
C PRO A 2 49.15 -30.97 28.55
N VAL A 3 48.30 -31.65 27.79
CA VAL A 3 47.96 -31.34 26.40
C VAL A 3 46.94 -30.20 26.43
N GLU A 4 47.31 -29.06 25.85
CA GLU A 4 46.43 -27.91 25.66
C GLU A 4 45.28 -28.29 24.72
N SER A 5 44.06 -28.06 25.19
CA SER A 5 42.83 -28.17 24.40
C SER A 5 42.60 -26.84 23.69
N SER A 6 42.71 -26.85 22.37
CA SER A 6 42.35 -25.70 21.52
C SER A 6 40.83 -25.54 21.51
N SER A 7 40.34 -24.51 22.18
CA SER A 7 38.96 -24.04 22.05
C SER A 7 38.80 -23.39 20.66
N GLY A 8 38.22 -24.15 19.72
CA GLY A 8 37.70 -23.59 18.48
C GLY A 8 36.62 -22.58 18.81
N SER A 9 36.86 -21.31 18.45
CA SER A 9 35.85 -20.26 18.53
C SER A 9 34.67 -20.62 17.61
N PRO A 10 33.40 -20.49 18.05
CA PRO A 10 32.26 -20.67 17.17
C PRO A 10 32.32 -19.62 16.07
N GLY A 11 32.30 -20.08 14.81
CA GLY A 11 32.35 -19.23 13.63
C GLY A 11 31.24 -18.17 13.68
N VAL A 12 31.64 -16.91 13.63
CA VAL A 12 30.73 -15.79 13.42
C VAL A 12 30.06 -16.02 12.07
N SER A 13 28.78 -16.35 12.08
CA SER A 13 27.96 -16.36 10.86
C SER A 13 28.04 -14.95 10.27
N SER A 14 28.71 -14.79 9.14
CA SER A 14 28.81 -13.49 8.48
C SER A 14 27.42 -13.00 8.10
N ALA A 15 27.10 -11.76 8.47
CA ALA A 15 25.85 -11.12 8.08
C ALA A 15 25.72 -11.17 6.54
N PRO A 16 24.51 -11.42 6.00
CA PRO A 16 24.33 -11.48 4.55
C PRO A 16 24.62 -10.11 3.92
N ASP A 17 25.31 -10.10 2.77
CA ASP A 17 25.47 -8.89 1.96
C ASP A 17 24.11 -8.53 1.34
N LEU A 18 23.37 -7.66 2.03
CA LEU A 18 22.02 -7.23 1.65
C LEU A 18 22.00 -6.55 0.28
N ARG A 19 23.03 -5.76 -0.05
CA ARG A 19 23.11 -5.06 -1.33
C ARG A 19 23.30 -6.06 -2.46
N ALA A 20 24.24 -6.99 -2.32
CA ALA A 20 24.46 -8.04 -3.31
C ALA A 20 23.22 -8.94 -3.47
N LEU A 21 22.49 -9.23 -2.39
CA LEU A 21 21.24 -9.98 -2.43
C LEU A 21 20.18 -9.25 -3.26
N VAL A 22 19.95 -7.96 -2.99
CA VAL A 22 18.97 -7.14 -3.73
C VAL A 22 19.41 -6.94 -5.19
N ASP A 23 20.69 -6.71 -5.46
CA ASP A 23 21.24 -6.65 -6.83
C ASP A 23 20.96 -7.95 -7.60
N SER A 24 21.17 -9.08 -6.94
CA SER A 24 20.93 -10.40 -7.51
C SER A 24 19.44 -10.63 -7.80
N PHE A 25 18.57 -10.18 -6.91
CA PHE A 25 17.12 -10.28 -7.07
C PHE A 25 16.62 -9.43 -8.24
N GLU A 26 17.11 -8.20 -8.37
CA GLU A 26 16.76 -7.33 -9.50
C GLU A 26 17.19 -7.93 -10.85
N ARG A 27 18.32 -8.66 -10.92
CA ARG A 27 18.69 -9.39 -12.14
C ARG A 27 17.68 -10.48 -12.50
N VAL A 28 16.99 -11.07 -11.53
CA VAL A 28 15.83 -11.94 -11.80
C VAL A 28 14.65 -11.12 -12.30
N VAL A 29 14.30 -10.02 -11.63
CA VAL A 29 13.17 -9.15 -12.01
C VAL A 29 13.29 -8.64 -13.44
N ARG A 30 14.48 -8.22 -13.89
CA ARG A 30 14.74 -7.72 -15.25
C ARG A 30 14.45 -8.75 -16.36
N ARG A 31 14.39 -10.05 -16.04
CA ARG A 31 14.01 -11.12 -16.99
C ARG A 31 12.49 -11.24 -17.17
N PHE A 32 11.71 -10.52 -16.37
CA PHE A 32 10.25 -10.48 -16.40
C PHE A 32 9.74 -9.03 -16.52
N PRO A 33 10.15 -8.29 -17.58
CA PRO A 33 9.77 -6.89 -17.74
C PRO A 33 8.25 -6.70 -17.88
N ASP A 34 7.55 -7.73 -18.36
CA ASP A 34 6.09 -7.75 -18.48
C ASP A 34 5.37 -7.62 -17.13
N LEU A 35 5.96 -8.07 -16.03
CA LEU A 35 5.35 -7.93 -14.69
C LEU A 35 5.39 -6.48 -14.17
N ALA A 36 6.20 -5.61 -14.77
CA ALA A 36 6.18 -4.17 -14.48
C ALA A 36 4.91 -3.48 -15.01
N PHE A 37 4.10 -4.16 -15.83
CA PHE A 37 2.78 -3.67 -16.24
C PHE A 37 1.85 -3.38 -15.05
N ALA A 38 2.01 -4.10 -13.92
CA ALA A 38 1.24 -3.84 -12.71
C ALA A 38 1.68 -2.57 -11.93
N ASP A 39 2.77 -1.92 -12.36
CA ASP A 39 3.18 -0.62 -11.82
C ASP A 39 2.32 0.51 -12.42
N PRO A 40 2.21 1.69 -11.76
CA PRO A 40 1.50 2.85 -12.32
C PRO A 40 2.04 3.23 -13.70
N ALA A 41 1.14 3.44 -14.67
CA ALA A 41 1.45 3.68 -16.08
C ALA A 41 2.29 2.57 -16.75
N GLY A 42 2.34 1.38 -16.14
CA GLY A 42 3.05 0.22 -16.66
C GLY A 42 2.54 -0.17 -18.05
N ARG A 43 3.43 -0.73 -18.88
CA ARG A 43 3.11 -1.13 -20.27
C ARG A 43 3.37 -2.62 -20.44
N LEU A 44 2.38 -3.34 -20.96
CA LEU A 44 2.50 -4.73 -21.38
C LEU A 44 2.50 -4.77 -22.91
N ALA A 45 3.66 -5.07 -23.51
CA ALA A 45 3.77 -5.32 -24.94
C ALA A 45 3.81 -6.83 -25.18
N ILE A 46 2.92 -7.31 -26.05
CA ILE A 46 2.82 -8.72 -26.45
C ILE A 46 3.08 -8.76 -27.96
N GLU A 47 4.21 -9.35 -28.34
CA GLU A 47 4.52 -9.65 -29.74
C GLU A 47 3.69 -10.84 -30.19
N LEU A 48 3.02 -10.71 -31.33
CA LEU A 48 2.05 -11.65 -31.85
C LEU A 48 2.42 -11.98 -33.30
N GLY A 49 2.24 -13.25 -33.66
CA GLY A 49 2.37 -13.74 -35.04
C GLY A 49 1.06 -14.36 -35.53
N SER A 50 -0.05 -13.98 -34.91
CA SER A 50 -1.35 -14.61 -35.12
C SER A 50 -1.99 -14.04 -36.39
N ALA A 51 -2.10 -14.88 -37.42
CA ALA A 51 -2.81 -14.55 -38.64
C ALA A 51 -4.33 -14.68 -38.45
N ALA A 52 -5.09 -13.84 -39.15
CA ALA A 52 -6.54 -13.89 -39.21
C ALA A 52 -7.24 -13.85 -37.82
N VAL A 53 -6.82 -12.94 -36.95
CA VAL A 53 -7.48 -12.64 -35.67
C VAL A 53 -8.76 -11.86 -35.93
N ARG A 54 -9.87 -12.26 -35.28
CA ARG A 54 -11.17 -11.57 -35.32
C ARG A 54 -11.58 -10.94 -34.00
N CYS A 55 -10.99 -11.37 -32.89
CA CYS A 55 -11.31 -10.79 -31.59
C CYS A 55 -10.09 -10.86 -30.66
N ILE A 56 -9.91 -9.81 -29.87
CA ILE A 56 -8.96 -9.73 -28.77
C ILE A 56 -9.77 -9.56 -27.49
N ARG A 57 -9.53 -10.39 -26.49
CA ARG A 57 -10.16 -10.31 -25.18
C ARG A 57 -9.11 -10.07 -24.10
N VAL A 58 -9.33 -9.01 -23.32
CA VAL A 58 -8.55 -8.70 -22.13
C VAL A 58 -9.44 -8.97 -20.92
N GLU A 59 -9.03 -9.87 -20.04
CA GLU A 59 -9.81 -10.22 -18.86
C GLU A 59 -8.97 -10.29 -17.59
N LEU A 60 -9.60 -10.02 -16.45
CA LEU A 60 -8.99 -10.22 -15.12
C LEU A 60 -9.62 -11.42 -14.41
N PRO A 61 -8.86 -12.10 -13.53
CA PRO A 61 -9.43 -13.11 -12.65
C PRO A 61 -10.13 -12.48 -11.44
N GLY A 62 -11.14 -13.17 -10.91
CA GLY A 62 -11.78 -12.85 -9.64
C GLY A 62 -12.69 -11.63 -9.63
N ASN A 63 -13.16 -11.25 -8.44
CA ASN A 63 -14.14 -10.18 -8.23
C ASN A 63 -13.48 -8.80 -8.15
N THR A 64 -13.27 -8.16 -9.30
CA THR A 64 -12.55 -6.89 -9.44
C THR A 64 -13.17 -6.01 -10.53
N SER A 65 -12.61 -4.83 -10.76
CA SER A 65 -12.89 -3.97 -11.91
C SER A 65 -11.69 -3.99 -12.86
N LEU A 66 -11.94 -4.12 -14.17
CA LEU A 66 -10.91 -3.90 -15.18
C LEU A 66 -10.77 -2.40 -15.40
N ARG A 67 -9.59 -1.85 -15.11
CA ARG A 67 -9.24 -0.45 -15.33
C ARG A 67 -7.96 -0.40 -16.16
N LEU A 68 -8.01 0.23 -17.33
CA LEU A 68 -6.86 0.40 -18.22
C LEU A 68 -6.84 1.82 -18.74
N ARG A 69 -5.64 2.34 -19.02
CA ARG A 69 -5.48 3.63 -19.69
C ARG A 69 -5.72 3.49 -21.18
N SER A 70 -5.10 2.52 -21.83
CA SER A 70 -5.29 2.28 -23.27
C SER A 70 -4.91 0.87 -23.70
N VAL A 71 -5.36 0.49 -24.90
CA VAL A 71 -4.99 -0.76 -25.59
C VAL A 71 -4.65 -0.41 -27.04
N LEU A 72 -3.40 -0.56 -27.43
CA LEU A 72 -2.89 -0.24 -28.75
C LEU A 72 -2.73 -1.53 -29.55
N VAL A 73 -3.26 -1.55 -30.78
CA VAL A 73 -3.25 -2.70 -31.69
C VAL A 73 -2.38 -2.34 -32.89
N GLU A 74 -1.34 -3.12 -33.15
CA GLU A 74 -0.53 -3.03 -34.38
C GLU A 74 -0.82 -4.26 -35.26
N ALA A 75 -1.18 -4.04 -36.52
CA ALA A 75 -1.52 -5.09 -37.48
C ALA A 75 -0.83 -4.85 -38.83
N ASP A 76 -0.61 -5.92 -39.59
CA ASP A 76 0.06 -5.83 -40.89
C ASP A 76 -0.85 -5.15 -41.93
N GLY A 77 -0.33 -4.11 -42.59
CA GLY A 77 -1.01 -3.45 -43.71
C GLY A 77 -2.21 -2.57 -43.33
N ILE A 78 -2.40 -2.26 -42.04
CA ILE A 78 -3.49 -1.42 -41.56
C ILE A 78 -2.90 -0.28 -40.71
N ASP A 79 -3.05 0.96 -41.19
CA ASP A 79 -2.50 2.15 -40.52
C ASP A 79 -3.23 2.49 -39.21
N ASP A 80 -4.55 2.27 -39.17
CA ASP A 80 -5.36 2.42 -37.97
C ASP A 80 -6.35 1.25 -37.82
N PRO A 81 -5.92 0.12 -37.24
CA PRO A 81 -6.80 -1.02 -37.02
C PRO A 81 -7.90 -0.70 -36.02
N VAL A 82 -7.74 0.35 -35.19
CA VAL A 82 -8.70 0.72 -34.14
C VAL A 82 -9.98 1.32 -34.71
N ALA A 83 -9.88 2.04 -35.84
CA ALA A 83 -11.05 2.57 -36.56
C ALA A 83 -12.04 1.49 -37.01
N GLN A 84 -11.60 0.22 -37.09
CA GLN A 84 -12.39 -0.92 -37.56
C GLN A 84 -12.83 -1.85 -36.40
N LEU A 85 -12.65 -1.45 -35.14
CA LEU A 85 -12.95 -2.29 -33.97
C LEU A 85 -14.31 -1.97 -33.37
N THR A 86 -15.15 -3.00 -33.27
CA THR A 86 -16.29 -3.01 -32.35
C THR A 86 -15.81 -3.36 -30.95
N ARG A 87 -16.25 -2.60 -29.94
CA ARG A 87 -15.77 -2.71 -28.56
C ARG A 87 -16.92 -3.09 -27.64
N THR A 88 -16.74 -4.14 -26.87
CA THR A 88 -17.72 -4.61 -25.89
C THR A 88 -17.03 -4.87 -24.56
N ALA A 89 -17.74 -4.64 -23.46
CA ALA A 89 -17.23 -4.92 -22.12
C ALA A 89 -18.28 -5.64 -21.29
N SER A 90 -17.80 -6.45 -20.36
CA SER A 90 -18.61 -7.29 -19.47
C SER A 90 -19.67 -6.53 -18.65
N SER A 91 -19.38 -5.27 -18.29
CA SER A 91 -20.34 -4.27 -17.84
C SER A 91 -19.75 -2.88 -18.09
N ALA A 92 -20.54 -1.98 -18.68
CA ALA A 92 -20.22 -0.56 -18.70
C ALA A 92 -20.69 0.07 -17.38
N LEU A 93 -19.92 1.01 -16.81
CA LEU A 93 -20.28 1.64 -15.54
C LEU A 93 -21.63 2.39 -15.67
N ASP A 94 -21.95 2.91 -16.86
CA ASP A 94 -23.16 3.67 -17.17
C ASP A 94 -23.36 3.79 -18.71
N PRO A 95 -24.59 3.85 -19.26
CA PRO A 95 -24.81 4.05 -20.70
C PRO A 95 -24.41 5.44 -21.23
N GLU A 96 -24.47 6.47 -20.38
CA GLU A 96 -24.02 7.83 -20.70
C GLU A 96 -22.53 8.03 -20.42
N SER A 97 -22.01 7.40 -19.36
CA SER A 97 -20.56 7.31 -19.09
C SER A 97 -19.88 6.19 -19.90
N ALA A 98 -20.44 5.83 -21.06
CA ALA A 98 -19.85 4.93 -22.02
C ALA A 98 -18.63 5.60 -22.69
N ASN A 99 -17.61 5.94 -21.89
CA ASN A 99 -16.22 6.04 -22.33
C ASN A 99 -15.71 4.65 -22.71
N ILE A 100 -16.49 3.91 -23.50
CA ILE A 100 -15.97 2.90 -24.42
C ILE A 100 -15.42 3.72 -25.59
N LEU A 101 -14.36 4.47 -25.28
CA LEU A 101 -13.37 5.00 -26.19
C LEU A 101 -14.01 5.82 -27.33
N GLU A 102 -13.99 7.16 -27.31
CA GLU A 102 -14.17 7.86 -28.58
C GLU A 102 -13.07 7.38 -29.56
N ALA A 103 -13.34 7.36 -30.88
CA ALA A 103 -12.44 6.79 -31.87
C ALA A 103 -10.98 7.34 -31.79
N GLY A 104 -10.79 8.51 -31.17
CA GLY A 104 -9.47 9.11 -30.90
C GLY A 104 -8.82 8.79 -29.55
N ASP A 105 -9.55 8.26 -28.55
CA ASP A 105 -9.07 8.14 -27.17
C ASP A 105 -8.44 6.78 -26.80
N LEU A 106 -8.59 5.76 -27.66
CA LEU A 106 -7.78 4.53 -27.56
C LEU A 106 -6.29 4.77 -27.84
N VAL A 107 -5.95 5.93 -28.43
CA VAL A 107 -4.68 6.15 -29.14
C VAL A 107 -4.00 7.46 -28.74
N ARG A 108 -4.38 8.06 -27.61
CA ARG A 108 -3.57 9.14 -27.02
C ARG A 108 -2.56 8.55 -26.05
N SER A 109 -1.34 8.34 -26.54
CA SER A 109 -0.18 8.03 -25.69
C SER A 109 0.10 9.14 -24.65
N ASP A 110 -0.53 10.31 -24.82
CA ASP A 110 -0.43 11.53 -24.04
C ASP A 110 -1.67 11.85 -23.17
N GLY A 111 -2.81 11.17 -23.37
CA GLY A 111 -4.07 11.48 -22.67
C GLY A 111 -4.06 11.01 -21.21
N ALA A 112 -4.27 11.91 -20.26
CA ALA A 112 -4.37 11.57 -18.83
C ALA A 112 -5.72 10.88 -18.52
N GLY A 113 -5.72 9.82 -17.70
CA GLY A 113 -6.95 9.19 -17.18
C GLY A 113 -7.14 7.71 -17.52
N VAL A 114 -8.37 7.23 -17.30
CA VAL A 114 -8.78 5.83 -17.47
C VAL A 114 -9.60 5.69 -18.76
N GLY A 115 -9.07 4.98 -19.76
CA GLY A 115 -9.75 4.76 -21.03
C GLY A 115 -10.74 3.58 -21.02
N VAL A 116 -10.57 2.61 -20.12
CA VAL A 116 -11.50 1.48 -19.96
C VAL A 116 -11.77 1.26 -18.47
N GLN A 117 -13.05 1.18 -18.08
CA GLN A 117 -13.44 0.85 -16.71
C GLN A 117 -14.72 0.01 -16.67
N THR A 118 -14.66 -1.15 -16.03
CA THR A 118 -15.85 -1.99 -15.74
C THR A 118 -16.37 -1.77 -14.33
N ARG A 119 -17.62 -2.18 -14.07
CA ARG A 119 -18.10 -2.36 -12.69
C ARG A 119 -17.31 -3.47 -12.01
N LYS A 120 -17.35 -3.48 -10.68
CA LYS A 120 -16.77 -4.55 -9.88
C LYS A 120 -17.63 -5.80 -10.06
N GLN A 121 -17.06 -6.85 -10.61
CA GLN A 121 -17.76 -8.11 -10.88
C GLN A 121 -16.78 -9.26 -10.93
N ASP A 122 -17.29 -10.49 -10.95
CA ASP A 122 -16.45 -11.65 -11.23
C ASP A 122 -15.99 -11.64 -12.69
N ARG A 123 -14.68 -11.75 -12.88
CA ARG A 123 -13.99 -11.84 -14.17
C ARG A 123 -14.38 -10.76 -15.18
N PRO A 124 -14.12 -9.48 -14.89
CA PRO A 124 -14.40 -8.41 -15.83
C PRO A 124 -13.54 -8.56 -17.08
N TRP A 125 -14.11 -8.20 -18.23
CA TRP A 125 -13.43 -8.30 -19.53
C TRP A 125 -13.77 -7.14 -20.47
N LEU A 126 -12.86 -6.90 -21.40
CA LEU A 126 -12.96 -6.05 -22.59
C LEU A 126 -12.73 -6.93 -23.82
N GLU A 127 -13.59 -6.82 -24.82
CA GLU A 127 -13.42 -7.45 -26.13
C GLU A 127 -13.34 -6.40 -27.23
N LEU A 128 -12.37 -6.59 -28.11
CA LEU A 128 -12.16 -5.82 -29.33
C LEU A 128 -12.40 -6.77 -30.50
N SER A 129 -13.49 -6.58 -31.24
CA SER A 129 -13.87 -7.42 -32.37
C SER A 129 -13.61 -6.69 -33.69
N MET A 130 -13.01 -7.39 -34.65
CA MET A 130 -12.81 -6.89 -36.02
C MET A 130 -13.90 -7.41 -36.95
N ASP A 131 -14.36 -6.58 -37.87
CA ASP A 131 -15.28 -6.99 -38.94
C ASP A 131 -14.59 -7.97 -39.91
N GLU A 132 -13.36 -7.64 -40.30
CA GLU A 132 -12.49 -8.49 -41.11
C GLU A 132 -11.32 -9.05 -40.28
N PRO A 133 -10.89 -10.31 -40.51
CA PRO A 133 -9.72 -10.86 -39.82
C PRO A 133 -8.45 -10.07 -40.14
N ILE A 134 -7.68 -9.72 -39.11
CA ILE A 134 -6.40 -9.01 -39.26
C ILE A 134 -5.22 -9.91 -38.87
N SER A 135 -4.04 -9.63 -39.43
CA SER A 135 -2.79 -10.22 -38.96
C SER A 135 -2.21 -9.35 -37.86
N LEU A 136 -2.30 -9.84 -36.63
CA LEU A 136 -1.96 -9.08 -35.43
C LEU A 136 -0.46 -9.21 -35.15
N LYS A 137 0.25 -8.09 -35.14
CA LYS A 137 1.70 -8.02 -34.93
C LYS A 137 2.06 -7.73 -33.48
N ARG A 138 1.38 -6.77 -32.86
CA ARG A 138 1.63 -6.41 -31.45
C ARG A 138 0.36 -5.90 -30.78
N LEU A 139 0.24 -6.25 -29.50
CA LEU A 139 -0.71 -5.62 -28.59
C LEU A 139 0.07 -4.89 -27.49
N THR A 140 -0.20 -3.59 -27.27
CA THR A 140 0.34 -2.86 -26.13
C THR A 140 -0.78 -2.40 -25.21
N ILE A 141 -0.80 -2.91 -23.98
CA ILE A 141 -1.76 -2.50 -22.96
C ILE A 141 -1.06 -1.53 -22.00
N VAL A 142 -1.69 -0.39 -21.74
CA VAL A 142 -1.18 0.62 -20.80
C VAL A 142 -2.07 0.63 -19.56
N ASN A 143 -1.45 0.43 -18.40
CA ASN A 143 -2.12 0.41 -17.13
C ASN A 143 -2.50 1.84 -16.68
N VAL A 144 -3.41 1.95 -15.73
CA VAL A 144 -3.70 3.21 -15.05
C VAL A 144 -2.48 3.72 -14.30
N ASP A 145 -2.39 5.02 -14.09
CA ASP A 145 -1.31 5.71 -13.38
C ASP A 145 -1.65 6.04 -11.92
N ASP A 146 -2.77 5.50 -11.42
CA ASP A 146 -3.24 5.69 -10.04
C ASP A 146 -2.89 4.49 -9.13
N GLN A 147 -3.27 4.61 -7.85
CA GLN A 147 -2.99 3.62 -6.81
C GLN A 147 -3.65 2.24 -7.05
N SER A 148 -4.58 2.14 -8.01
CA SER A 148 -5.24 0.88 -8.36
C SER A 148 -4.50 0.09 -9.45
N ALA A 149 -3.36 0.58 -9.95
CA ALA A 149 -2.56 -0.08 -10.98
C ALA A 149 -2.29 -1.56 -10.68
N ASP A 150 -2.08 -1.93 -9.41
CA ASP A 150 -1.80 -3.31 -9.01
C ASP A 150 -3.02 -4.26 -9.19
N ALA A 151 -4.22 -3.73 -9.41
CA ALA A 151 -5.45 -4.52 -9.61
C ALA A 151 -5.46 -5.31 -10.93
N VAL A 152 -4.53 -5.04 -11.86
CA VAL A 152 -4.40 -5.77 -13.12
C VAL A 152 -3.61 -7.08 -13.01
N ARG A 153 -3.16 -7.46 -11.81
CA ARG A 153 -2.44 -8.72 -11.61
C ARG A 153 -3.25 -9.92 -12.07
N GLY A 154 -2.56 -10.87 -12.70
CA GLY A 154 -3.18 -12.05 -13.28
C GLY A 154 -3.96 -11.80 -14.57
N LEU A 155 -3.89 -10.60 -15.18
CA LEU A 155 -4.51 -10.29 -16.45
C LEU A 155 -4.20 -11.34 -17.52
N ARG A 156 -5.22 -11.72 -18.28
CA ARG A 156 -5.12 -12.63 -19.41
C ARG A 156 -5.50 -11.90 -20.68
N VAL A 157 -4.74 -12.18 -21.73
CA VAL A 157 -5.05 -11.75 -23.09
C VAL A 157 -5.31 -12.98 -23.92
N LEU A 158 -6.47 -13.02 -24.57
CA LEU A 158 -6.87 -14.08 -25.47
C LEU A 158 -7.13 -13.50 -26.85
N VAL A 159 -6.82 -14.27 -27.88
CA VAL A 159 -7.18 -13.94 -29.28
C VAL A 159 -8.08 -15.03 -29.83
N ARG A 160 -9.08 -14.64 -30.62
CA ARG A 160 -9.94 -15.56 -31.36
C ARG A 160 -9.61 -15.47 -32.84
N SER A 161 -9.28 -16.60 -33.46
CA SER A 161 -9.07 -16.68 -34.90
C SER A 161 -10.39 -16.58 -35.68
N ALA A 162 -10.29 -16.36 -37.00
CA ALA A 162 -11.42 -16.40 -37.92
C ALA A 162 -12.16 -17.75 -37.93
N ALA A 163 -11.45 -18.85 -37.61
CA ALA A 163 -12.01 -20.18 -37.46
C ALA A 163 -12.73 -20.39 -36.11
N GLY A 164 -12.75 -19.39 -35.22
CA GLY A 164 -13.45 -19.41 -33.94
C GLY A 164 -12.64 -19.95 -32.76
N TRP A 165 -11.39 -20.36 -32.97
CA TRP A 165 -10.52 -20.89 -31.91
C TRP A 165 -9.96 -19.78 -31.04
N TRP A 166 -10.05 -19.97 -29.72
CA TRP A 166 -9.41 -19.10 -28.73
C TRP A 166 -8.01 -19.59 -28.36
N GLU A 167 -7.06 -18.67 -28.35
CA GLU A 167 -5.69 -18.87 -27.89
C GLU A 167 -5.40 -17.87 -26.76
N THR A 168 -4.78 -18.33 -25.67
CA THR A 168 -4.27 -17.42 -24.63
C THR A 168 -2.87 -16.97 -25.03
N VAL A 169 -2.72 -15.70 -25.39
CA VAL A 169 -1.44 -15.12 -25.83
C VAL A 169 -0.65 -14.48 -24.67
N TYR A 170 -1.33 -14.21 -23.56
CA TYR A 170 -0.69 -13.79 -22.31
C TYR A 170 -1.49 -14.26 -21.09
N ASP A 171 -0.78 -14.75 -20.08
CA ASP A 171 -1.36 -15.14 -18.78
C ASP A 171 -0.48 -14.62 -17.64
N GLY A 172 -0.89 -13.51 -17.03
CA GLY A 172 -0.13 -12.87 -15.96
C GLY A 172 0.11 -13.79 -14.76
N ALA A 173 -0.85 -14.66 -14.41
CA ALA A 173 -0.70 -15.57 -13.29
C ALA A 173 0.35 -16.66 -13.59
N GLN A 174 0.44 -17.13 -14.83
CA GLN A 174 1.51 -18.01 -15.27
C GLN A 174 2.87 -17.30 -15.23
N ARG A 175 2.93 -16.03 -15.64
CA ARG A 175 4.16 -15.22 -15.58
C ARG A 175 4.64 -14.98 -14.15
N GLU A 176 3.74 -14.69 -13.22
CA GLU A 176 4.05 -14.56 -11.79
C GLU A 176 4.60 -15.87 -11.19
N ARG A 177 4.00 -17.03 -11.54
CA ARG A 177 4.52 -18.35 -11.13
C ARG A 177 5.91 -18.62 -11.72
N ALA A 178 6.11 -18.28 -12.99
CA ALA A 178 7.40 -18.45 -13.66
C ALA A 178 8.48 -17.57 -13.02
N PHE A 179 8.13 -16.34 -12.62
CA PHE A 179 9.01 -15.44 -11.88
C PHE A 179 9.40 -16.03 -10.52
N ALA A 180 8.43 -16.47 -9.70
CA ALA A 180 8.70 -17.08 -8.40
C ALA A 180 9.63 -18.30 -8.53
N GLY A 181 9.37 -19.18 -9.51
CA GLY A 181 10.24 -20.33 -9.78
C GLY A 181 11.63 -19.94 -10.30
N ALA A 182 11.76 -18.81 -11.01
CA ALA A 182 13.07 -18.30 -11.45
C ALA A 182 13.88 -17.73 -10.29
N VAL A 183 13.23 -17.03 -9.34
CA VAL A 183 13.85 -16.59 -8.09
C VAL A 183 14.34 -17.81 -7.31
N GLU A 184 13.50 -18.81 -7.13
CA GLU A 184 13.87 -20.03 -6.41
C GLU A 184 15.10 -20.72 -7.03
N ARG A 185 15.09 -20.96 -8.35
CA ARG A 185 16.24 -21.56 -9.04
C ARG A 185 17.51 -20.72 -8.90
N HIS A 186 17.39 -19.40 -8.95
CA HIS A 186 18.51 -18.46 -8.87
C HIS A 186 19.18 -18.46 -7.50
N PHE A 187 18.39 -18.56 -6.42
CA PHE A 187 18.90 -18.47 -5.04
C PHE A 187 19.05 -19.82 -4.31
N ARG A 188 18.53 -20.92 -4.86
CA ARG A 188 18.62 -22.29 -4.28
C ARG A 188 19.22 -23.36 -5.20
N GLY A 189 19.50 -23.08 -6.48
CA GLY A 189 20.24 -23.99 -7.36
C GLY A 189 19.48 -25.19 -7.95
N GLY A 190 18.15 -25.31 -7.86
CA GLY A 190 17.39 -26.42 -8.50
C GLY A 190 15.89 -26.46 -8.21
N PRO A 191 15.06 -27.19 -9.01
CA PRO A 191 13.64 -26.89 -9.18
C PRO A 191 12.69 -27.72 -8.30
N LEU A 192 11.71 -27.07 -7.67
CA LEU A 192 10.44 -27.70 -7.25
C LEU A 192 9.29 -27.13 -8.08
N ALA A 193 9.22 -27.54 -9.35
CA ALA A 193 8.09 -27.24 -10.19
C ALA A 193 6.91 -28.15 -9.81
N ALA A 194 5.90 -27.57 -9.14
CA ALA A 194 4.47 -27.93 -9.11
C ALA A 194 3.84 -27.96 -7.70
N MET A 195 3.44 -26.80 -7.16
CA MET A 195 2.50 -26.71 -6.03
C MET A 195 1.76 -25.35 -6.02
N PRO A 196 0.47 -25.27 -5.63
CA PRO A 196 -0.24 -24.00 -5.42
C PRO A 196 0.33 -23.20 -4.23
N VAL A 197 0.40 -21.86 -4.37
CA VAL A 197 0.98 -20.90 -3.39
C VAL A 197 0.49 -21.08 -1.94
N ARG A 198 -0.74 -21.57 -1.74
CA ARG A 198 -1.30 -21.84 -0.39
C ARG A 198 -0.68 -23.06 0.33
N LEU A 199 -0.11 -24.02 -0.39
CA LEU A 199 0.47 -25.26 0.17
C LEU A 199 1.97 -25.14 0.50
N LEU A 200 2.66 -24.11 0.00
CA LEU A 200 4.06 -23.83 0.36
C LEU A 200 4.26 -23.48 1.85
N ARG A 201 3.19 -23.10 2.55
CA ARG A 201 3.19 -22.66 3.95
C ARG A 201 3.57 -23.73 4.99
N ARG A 202 3.71 -24.99 4.60
CA ARG A 202 3.80 -26.11 5.57
C ARG A 202 4.97 -27.07 5.38
N TRP A 203 5.93 -26.77 4.49
CA TRP A 203 6.93 -27.79 4.07
C TRP A 203 8.38 -27.31 4.00
N VAL A 204 8.76 -26.20 4.64
CA VAL A 204 10.19 -25.82 4.75
C VAL A 204 10.77 -26.44 6.01
N GLY A 205 11.12 -27.72 5.90
CA GLY A 205 11.69 -28.47 7.02
C GLY A 205 12.20 -29.83 6.57
N GLN A 206 13.18 -29.88 5.66
CA GLN A 206 14.29 -30.86 5.63
C GLN A 206 15.20 -30.66 4.39
N ARG A 207 16.53 -30.71 4.67
CA ARG A 207 17.78 -30.83 3.85
C ARG A 207 17.64 -31.23 2.36
N ALA A 208 18.51 -30.84 1.41
CA ALA A 208 19.78 -30.12 1.39
C ALA A 208 20.16 -29.61 -0.02
N ALA A 209 20.82 -28.47 -0.08
CA ALA A 209 21.92 -28.04 -0.96
C ALA A 209 22.54 -26.81 -0.24
N GLU A 210 23.85 -26.53 -0.34
CA GLU A 210 24.49 -25.43 0.42
C GLU A 210 23.67 -24.14 0.34
N PRO A 211 23.03 -23.72 1.44
CA PRO A 211 21.96 -22.75 1.36
C PRO A 211 22.56 -21.35 1.46
N THR A 212 22.00 -20.41 0.69
CA THR A 212 21.80 -19.06 1.20
C THR A 212 21.39 -19.19 2.68
N SER A 213 22.09 -18.53 3.61
CA SER A 213 21.79 -18.64 5.05
C SER A 213 20.25 -18.55 5.27
N PRO A 214 19.65 -19.26 6.24
CA PRO A 214 18.20 -19.22 6.45
C PRO A 214 17.61 -17.80 6.38
N THR A 215 18.34 -16.83 6.94
CA THR A 215 18.15 -15.39 6.80
C THR A 215 18.00 -14.92 5.35
N SER A 216 18.97 -15.21 4.48
CA SER A 216 18.94 -14.84 3.06
C SER A 216 17.75 -15.44 2.31
N ALA A 217 17.38 -16.69 2.62
CA ALA A 217 16.22 -17.33 2.00
C ALA A 217 14.90 -16.64 2.41
N ASP A 218 14.78 -16.24 3.67
CA ASP A 218 13.62 -15.48 4.17
C ASP A 218 13.54 -14.08 3.57
N LEU A 219 14.67 -13.38 3.42
CA LEU A 219 14.73 -12.08 2.76
C LEU A 219 14.32 -12.15 1.28
N VAL A 220 14.77 -13.19 0.57
CA VAL A 220 14.36 -13.44 -0.83
C VAL A 220 12.86 -13.74 -0.94
N ARG A 221 12.29 -14.48 0.02
CA ARG A 221 10.84 -14.69 0.10
C ARG A 221 10.10 -13.36 0.24
N ILE A 222 10.51 -12.52 1.21
CA ILE A 222 9.91 -11.20 1.43
C ILE A 222 10.00 -10.34 0.16
N LEU A 223 11.15 -10.29 -0.52
CA LEU A 223 11.31 -9.57 -1.79
C LEU A 223 10.37 -10.10 -2.87
N THR A 224 10.19 -11.42 -2.97
CA THR A 224 9.30 -12.06 -3.94
C THR A 224 7.85 -11.68 -3.68
N ASP A 225 7.41 -11.77 -2.42
CA ASP A 225 6.05 -11.41 -1.99
C ASP A 225 5.76 -9.94 -2.32
N ILE A 226 6.68 -9.02 -1.98
CA ILE A 226 6.56 -7.57 -2.28
C ILE A 226 6.49 -7.30 -3.79
N GLN A 227 7.35 -7.96 -4.57
CA GLN A 227 7.39 -7.80 -6.03
C GLN A 227 6.08 -8.26 -6.67
N LEU A 228 5.47 -9.32 -6.13
CA LEU A 228 4.18 -9.89 -6.54
C LEU A 228 2.95 -9.20 -5.90
N GLY A 229 3.15 -8.15 -5.11
CA GLY A 229 2.07 -7.34 -4.52
C GLY A 229 1.57 -7.81 -3.17
N ASP A 230 2.08 -8.90 -2.61
CA ASP A 230 1.77 -9.33 -1.24
C ASP A 230 2.67 -8.59 -0.23
N ARG A 231 2.21 -7.42 0.22
CA ARG A 231 2.97 -6.51 1.09
C ARG A 231 2.48 -6.51 2.53
N GLY A 232 1.30 -7.08 2.81
CA GLY A 232 0.59 -6.89 4.08
C GLY A 232 1.27 -7.55 5.28
N SER A 233 2.10 -8.58 5.07
CA SER A 233 2.88 -9.24 6.11
C SER A 233 4.33 -8.80 6.18
N ALA A 234 4.80 -7.93 5.28
CA ALA A 234 6.23 -7.67 5.08
C ALA A 234 6.96 -7.26 6.38
N VAL A 235 6.36 -6.37 7.19
CA VAL A 235 6.90 -5.98 8.50
C VAL A 235 7.03 -7.19 9.44
N LYS A 236 5.93 -7.92 9.64
CA LYS A 236 5.90 -9.08 10.54
C LYS A 236 6.82 -10.22 10.08
N ASP A 237 6.98 -10.34 8.77
CA ASP A 237 7.87 -11.33 8.19
C ASP A 237 9.33 -10.94 8.39
N LEU A 238 9.68 -9.66 8.23
CA LEU A 238 11.03 -9.15 8.51
C LEU A 238 11.38 -9.25 10.00
N ASP A 239 10.45 -8.94 10.90
CA ASP A 239 10.66 -9.04 12.37
C ASP A 239 10.95 -10.48 12.84
N ARG A 240 10.63 -11.49 12.01
CA ARG A 240 10.93 -12.91 12.28
C ARG A 240 12.27 -13.36 11.71
N VAL A 241 12.89 -12.56 10.87
CA VAL A 241 14.22 -12.84 10.32
C VAL A 241 15.25 -12.46 11.37
N ASP A 242 16.23 -13.34 11.59
CA ASP A 242 17.38 -13.07 12.44
C ASP A 242 18.32 -12.06 11.76
N LEU A 243 18.01 -10.77 11.93
CA LEU A 243 18.79 -9.62 11.50
C LEU A 243 18.94 -8.65 12.66
N ASP A 244 20.13 -8.07 12.80
CA ASP A 244 20.32 -6.94 13.69
C ASP A 244 19.53 -5.69 13.19
N PRO A 245 19.24 -4.72 14.08
CA PRO A 245 18.44 -3.54 13.72
C PRO A 245 19.01 -2.70 12.56
N GLU A 246 20.34 -2.63 12.41
CA GLU A 246 21.02 -1.86 11.36
C GLU A 246 20.85 -2.54 10.00
N SER A 247 21.03 -3.85 9.95
CA SER A 247 20.74 -4.67 8.77
C SER A 247 19.27 -4.61 8.37
N ALA A 248 18.35 -4.69 9.32
CA ALA A 248 16.92 -4.56 9.06
C ALA A 248 16.54 -3.15 8.55
N ALA A 249 17.17 -2.09 9.06
CA ALA A 249 17.02 -0.74 8.52
C ALA A 249 17.56 -0.63 7.09
N THR A 250 18.76 -1.16 6.84
CA THR A 250 19.39 -1.18 5.51
C THR A 250 18.53 -1.93 4.49
N PHE A 251 17.98 -3.08 4.85
CA PHE A 251 17.09 -3.86 3.99
C PHE A 251 15.81 -3.08 3.63
N ARG A 252 15.18 -2.42 4.60
CA ARG A 252 14.01 -1.56 4.36
C ARG A 252 14.33 -0.42 3.39
N THR A 253 15.46 0.27 3.60
CA THR A 253 15.92 1.35 2.71
C THR A 253 16.15 0.85 1.29
N LEU A 254 16.83 -0.28 1.11
CA LEU A 254 17.07 -0.88 -0.21
C LEU A 254 15.76 -1.20 -0.93
N ILE A 255 14.76 -1.76 -0.22
CA ILE A 255 13.46 -2.07 -0.82
C ILE A 255 12.70 -0.81 -1.19
N SER A 256 12.64 0.17 -0.28
CA SER A 256 12.03 1.47 -0.52
C SER A 256 12.57 2.08 -1.80
N ASP A 257 13.89 2.26 -1.91
CA ASP A 257 14.50 2.98 -3.02
C ASP A 257 14.47 2.24 -4.36
N ARG A 258 14.59 0.91 -4.32
CA ARG A 258 14.87 0.13 -5.53
C ARG A 258 13.70 -0.67 -6.05
N ILE A 259 12.81 -1.13 -5.16
CA ILE A 259 11.73 -2.05 -5.52
C ILE A 259 10.40 -1.31 -5.59
N VAL A 260 10.06 -0.54 -4.56
CA VAL A 260 8.70 0.01 -4.41
C VAL A 260 8.57 1.49 -4.75
N LYS A 261 9.66 2.27 -4.80
CA LYS A 261 9.63 3.71 -5.17
C LYS A 261 8.94 3.99 -6.50
N LYS A 262 9.14 3.14 -7.51
CA LYS A 262 8.48 3.26 -8.83
C LYS A 262 6.95 3.14 -8.75
N ARG A 263 6.43 2.54 -7.69
CA ARG A 263 5.00 2.44 -7.37
C ARG A 263 4.53 3.60 -6.49
N GLN A 264 5.37 4.62 -6.31
CA GLN A 264 5.14 5.71 -5.36
C GLN A 264 4.90 5.20 -3.94
N GLN A 265 5.73 4.26 -3.50
CA GLN A 265 5.63 3.65 -2.18
C GLN A 265 7.00 3.59 -1.50
N GLU A 266 6.98 3.48 -0.18
CA GLU A 266 8.15 3.19 0.64
C GLU A 266 7.76 2.34 1.85
N TRP A 267 8.77 1.71 2.47
CA TRP A 267 8.58 0.91 3.67
C TRP A 267 8.66 1.79 4.92
N THR A 268 7.51 2.06 5.55
CA THR A 268 7.37 2.82 6.79
C THR A 268 7.17 1.89 7.99
N VAL A 269 6.99 2.46 9.18
CA VAL A 269 6.59 1.71 10.39
C VAL A 269 5.20 1.07 10.26
N HIS A 270 4.36 1.57 9.35
CA HIS A 270 3.03 1.04 9.03
C HIS A 270 3.06 0.01 7.88
N GLY A 271 4.26 -0.34 7.38
CA GLY A 271 4.47 -1.25 6.26
C GLY A 271 4.75 -0.51 4.95
N ILE A 272 4.55 -1.19 3.81
CA ILE A 272 4.80 -0.57 2.51
C ILE A 272 3.57 0.23 2.09
N GLN A 273 3.71 1.55 2.10
CA GLN A 273 2.62 2.51 1.94
C GLN A 273 3.02 3.63 0.99
N ARG A 274 2.04 4.40 0.51
CA ARG A 274 2.25 5.66 -0.23
C ARG A 274 2.20 6.83 0.76
N SER A 275 3.35 7.17 1.33
CA SER A 275 3.54 8.31 2.24
C SER A 275 3.38 9.67 1.56
N PHE A 276 3.28 10.73 2.36
CA PHE A 276 3.02 12.09 1.91
C PHE A 276 4.05 12.64 0.91
N ARG A 277 5.29 12.12 0.86
CA ARG A 277 6.29 12.51 -0.16
C ARG A 277 5.82 12.28 -1.60
N PHE A 278 4.93 11.33 -1.80
CA PHE A 278 4.44 10.96 -3.12
C PHE A 278 3.15 11.69 -3.50
N TRP A 279 2.58 12.43 -2.55
CA TRP A 279 1.33 13.15 -2.74
C TRP A 279 1.60 14.49 -3.39
N ASN A 280 0.73 14.88 -4.33
CA ASN A 280 0.73 16.24 -4.85
C ASN A 280 0.01 17.19 -3.88
N GLU A 281 0.18 18.50 -4.10
CA GLU A 281 -0.40 19.55 -3.24
C GLU A 281 -1.92 19.48 -3.09
N ARG A 282 -2.62 19.05 -4.15
CA ARG A 282 -4.08 18.88 -4.10
C ARG A 282 -4.47 17.72 -3.18
N GLU A 283 -3.77 16.59 -3.27
CA GLU A 283 -4.01 15.44 -2.39
C GLU A 283 -3.80 15.81 -0.92
N LYS A 284 -2.72 16.54 -0.60
CA LYS A 284 -2.45 17.01 0.76
C LYS A 284 -3.53 17.97 1.26
N SER A 285 -3.93 18.93 0.43
CA SER A 285 -4.95 19.93 0.77
C SER A 285 -6.33 19.29 0.97
N ASP A 286 -6.76 18.40 0.06
CA ASP A 286 -8.02 17.66 0.15
C ASP A 286 -8.04 16.79 1.43
N TYR A 287 -6.90 16.22 1.82
CA TYR A 287 -6.79 15.40 3.03
C TYR A 287 -6.84 16.23 4.33
N LEU A 288 -6.20 17.40 4.36
CA LEU A 288 -6.34 18.32 5.49
C LEU A 288 -7.76 18.87 5.61
N ALA A 289 -8.41 19.19 4.49
CA ALA A 289 -9.83 19.57 4.50
C ALA A 289 -10.69 18.46 5.13
N PHE A 290 -10.47 17.20 4.72
CA PHE A 290 -11.13 16.05 5.32
C PHE A 290 -10.87 15.93 6.83
N ALA A 291 -9.62 16.13 7.29
CA ALA A 291 -9.30 16.13 8.71
C ALA A 291 -10.04 17.23 9.48
N MET A 292 -10.11 18.43 8.91
CA MET A 292 -10.83 19.57 9.51
C MET A 292 -12.34 19.32 9.59
N ASP A 293 -12.94 18.69 8.57
CA ASP A 293 -14.35 18.30 8.58
C ASP A 293 -14.63 17.26 9.67
N VAL A 294 -13.77 16.25 9.80
CA VAL A 294 -13.87 15.23 10.87
C VAL A 294 -13.80 15.89 12.24
N MET A 295 -12.85 16.81 12.47
CA MET A 295 -12.77 17.54 13.74
C MET A 295 -14.00 18.43 13.99
N SER A 296 -14.55 19.06 12.96
CA SER A 296 -15.79 19.84 13.05
C SER A 296 -16.97 18.97 13.47
N CYS A 297 -17.10 17.78 12.89
CA CYS A 297 -18.10 16.79 13.31
C CYS A 297 -17.90 16.37 14.77
N LEU A 298 -16.68 16.02 15.17
CA LEU A 298 -16.38 15.58 16.54
C LEU A 298 -16.65 16.67 17.59
N ARG A 299 -16.52 17.95 17.23
CA ARG A 299 -16.82 19.07 18.12
C ARG A 299 -18.28 19.17 18.55
N GLN A 300 -19.17 18.47 17.85
CA GLN A 300 -20.57 18.32 18.26
C GLN A 300 -20.70 17.47 19.54
N LEU A 301 -19.72 16.61 19.85
CA LEU A 301 -19.67 15.86 21.11
C LEU A 301 -19.14 16.73 22.25
N ASN A 302 -17.99 17.39 22.05
CA ASN A 302 -17.41 18.36 22.97
C ASN A 302 -16.29 19.18 22.30
N GLY A 303 -15.85 20.26 22.95
CA GLY A 303 -14.81 21.15 22.41
C GLY A 303 -13.38 20.63 22.49
N ASN A 304 -13.13 19.46 23.08
CA ASN A 304 -11.80 18.94 23.38
C ASN A 304 -11.24 18.15 22.19
N VAL A 305 -11.12 18.80 21.03
CA VAL A 305 -10.69 18.20 19.76
C VAL A 305 -9.55 18.97 19.11
N CYS A 306 -8.43 18.30 18.85
CA CYS A 306 -7.24 18.85 18.19
C CYS A 306 -6.45 17.76 17.45
N PHE A 307 -5.42 18.14 16.69
CA PHE A 307 -4.41 17.21 16.17
C PHE A 307 -3.59 16.59 17.31
N GLY A 308 -3.07 15.39 17.07
CA GLY A 308 -2.13 14.69 17.96
C GLY A 308 -0.86 14.25 17.25
N PHE A 309 0.07 13.68 18.00
CA PHE A 309 1.22 12.90 17.53
C PHE A 309 1.93 13.51 16.30
N GLY A 310 2.04 12.76 15.20
CA GLY A 310 2.76 13.18 14.00
C GLY A 310 2.15 14.42 13.36
N SER A 311 0.84 14.62 13.53
CA SER A 311 0.14 15.81 13.01
C SER A 311 0.51 17.09 13.75
N VAL A 312 0.80 17.01 15.05
CA VAL A 312 1.30 18.17 15.81
C VAL A 312 2.75 18.46 15.42
N LEU A 313 3.58 17.43 15.25
CA LEU A 313 4.94 17.60 14.72
C LEU A 313 4.92 18.29 13.35
N ALA A 314 4.05 17.84 12.44
CA ALA A 314 3.87 18.45 11.12
C ALA A 314 3.53 19.94 11.21
N ALA A 315 2.59 20.32 12.07
CA ALA A 315 2.15 21.71 12.21
C ALA A 315 3.16 22.63 12.94
N VAL A 316 3.92 22.09 13.90
CA VAL A 316 4.78 22.90 14.79
C VAL A 316 6.22 22.94 14.30
N ARG A 317 6.77 21.79 13.89
CA ARG A 317 8.18 21.66 13.48
C ARG A 317 8.36 21.93 12.00
N ASP A 318 7.59 21.23 11.17
CA ASP A 318 7.88 21.14 9.73
C ASP A 318 7.07 22.14 8.90
N GLN A 319 5.92 22.61 9.43
CA GLN A 319 4.92 23.44 8.74
C GLN A 319 4.47 22.83 7.39
N GLU A 320 4.57 21.51 7.29
CA GLU A 320 4.32 20.68 6.12
C GLU A 320 4.00 19.25 6.63
N LEU A 321 3.33 18.43 5.81
CA LEU A 321 3.13 17.03 6.15
C LEU A 321 4.47 16.29 6.19
N ILE A 322 4.70 15.48 7.23
CA ILE A 322 5.94 14.72 7.40
C ILE A 322 6.12 13.78 6.19
N PRO A 323 7.17 13.93 5.35
CA PRO A 323 7.21 13.25 4.05
C PRO A 323 7.17 11.72 4.09
N HIS A 324 7.58 11.13 5.21
CA HIS A 324 7.62 9.68 5.41
C HIS A 324 6.40 9.10 6.12
N ASP A 325 5.48 9.97 6.53
CA ASP A 325 4.25 9.60 7.22
C ASP A 325 3.12 9.35 6.20
N ASP A 326 2.07 8.66 6.62
CA ASP A 326 0.95 8.27 5.75
C ASP A 326 -0.44 8.50 6.34
N ASP A 327 -0.53 9.08 7.53
CA ASP A 327 -1.77 9.49 8.17
C ASP A 327 -1.68 10.78 8.99
N LEU A 328 -2.85 11.27 9.41
CA LEU A 328 -2.99 12.32 10.40
C LEU A 328 -3.77 11.78 11.60
N ASP A 329 -3.36 12.22 12.78
CA ASP A 329 -3.87 11.84 14.08
C ASP A 329 -4.74 12.94 14.68
N ILE A 330 -5.95 12.58 15.07
CA ILE A 330 -6.92 13.46 15.73
C ILE A 330 -7.15 12.96 17.14
N LEU A 331 -7.09 13.85 18.12
CA LEU A 331 -7.42 13.56 19.52
C LEU A 331 -8.78 14.13 19.88
N ILE A 332 -9.59 13.34 20.59
CA ILE A 332 -10.76 13.82 21.32
C ILE A 332 -10.69 13.38 22.79
N GLY A 333 -10.86 14.34 23.71
CA GLY A 333 -10.89 14.11 25.16
C GLY A 333 -12.32 14.07 25.70
N PHE A 334 -12.65 13.05 26.50
CA PHE A 334 -13.95 12.91 27.15
C PHE A 334 -13.85 13.12 28.65
N GLU A 335 -14.82 13.86 29.18
CA GLU A 335 -15.04 13.92 30.63
C GLU A 335 -15.60 12.59 31.14
N ARG A 336 -15.36 12.29 32.43
CA ARG A 336 -15.81 11.01 33.02
C ARG A 336 -17.33 10.84 33.04
N ASP A 337 -18.08 11.93 33.09
CA ASP A 337 -19.55 11.92 33.02
C ASP A 337 -20.06 11.68 31.58
N GLN A 338 -19.26 12.03 30.56
CA GLN A 338 -19.55 11.73 29.16
C GLN A 338 -19.20 10.28 28.80
N ALA A 339 -18.04 9.81 29.25
CA ALA A 339 -17.58 8.43 29.04
C ALA A 339 -16.73 7.96 30.22
N ALA A 340 -17.16 6.88 30.87
CA ALA A 340 -16.41 6.30 31.98
C ALA A 340 -15.23 5.44 31.51
N THR A 341 -15.26 4.97 30.26
CA THR A 341 -14.27 4.01 29.72
C THR A 341 -13.91 4.34 28.27
N LEU A 342 -12.72 3.93 27.83
CA LEU A 342 -12.24 4.15 26.46
C LEU A 342 -13.18 3.51 25.44
N ASN A 343 -13.75 2.35 25.74
CA ASN A 343 -14.77 1.73 24.88
C ASN A 343 -16.04 2.55 24.77
N GLN A 344 -16.50 3.17 25.86
CA GLN A 344 -17.65 4.07 25.81
C GLN A 344 -17.35 5.30 24.94
N ALA A 345 -16.19 5.93 25.15
CA ALA A 345 -15.72 7.05 24.33
C ALA A 345 -15.62 6.68 22.84
N LEU A 346 -15.04 5.52 22.52
CA LEU A 346 -14.96 5.00 21.15
C LEU A 346 -16.34 4.77 20.54
N ARG A 347 -17.33 4.29 21.30
CA ARG A 347 -18.70 4.12 20.81
C ARG A 347 -19.37 5.45 20.50
N LEU A 348 -19.21 6.46 21.37
CA LEU A 348 -19.76 7.80 21.16
C LEU A 348 -19.14 8.47 19.93
N MET A 349 -17.80 8.49 19.86
CA MET A 349 -17.05 9.00 18.71
C MET A 349 -17.45 8.29 17.41
N LYS A 350 -17.48 6.95 17.42
CA LYS A 350 -17.86 6.16 16.25
C LYS A 350 -19.29 6.48 15.80
N LYS A 351 -20.23 6.55 16.74
CA LYS A 351 -21.63 6.86 16.41
C LYS A 351 -21.76 8.25 15.78
N CYS A 352 -21.16 9.27 16.39
CA CYS A 352 -21.18 10.64 15.87
C CYS A 352 -20.68 10.71 14.41
N LEU A 353 -19.53 10.09 14.13
CA LEU A 353 -18.97 10.09 12.78
C LEU A 353 -19.81 9.27 11.79
N GLN A 354 -20.34 8.11 12.20
CA GLN A 354 -21.18 7.28 11.34
C GLN A 354 -22.52 7.94 11.01
N ASP A 355 -23.13 8.64 11.96
CA ASP A 355 -24.36 9.41 11.74
C ASP A 355 -24.13 10.54 10.71
N SER A 356 -22.90 11.05 10.61
CA SER A 356 -22.47 12.02 9.59
C SER A 356 -21.98 11.39 8.27
N GLY A 357 -22.13 10.07 8.11
CA GLY A 357 -21.83 9.36 6.87
C GLY A 357 -20.38 8.89 6.69
N TYR A 358 -19.50 9.11 7.67
CA TYR A 358 -18.13 8.60 7.63
C TYR A 358 -18.08 7.09 7.85
N VAL A 359 -17.07 6.43 7.26
CA VAL A 359 -16.84 5.00 7.46
C VAL A 359 -15.81 4.82 8.57
N VAL A 360 -16.23 4.24 9.70
CA VAL A 360 -15.40 4.06 10.90
C VAL A 360 -15.11 2.59 11.16
N THR A 361 -13.83 2.21 11.18
CA THR A 361 -13.36 0.81 11.34
C THR A 361 -12.17 0.69 12.29
N GLY A 362 -11.65 -0.52 12.50
CA GLY A 362 -10.49 -0.79 13.34
C GLY A 362 -10.84 -1.44 14.69
N PRO A 363 -10.17 -2.55 15.08
CA PRO A 363 -10.43 -3.26 16.34
C PRO A 363 -9.55 -2.76 17.50
N TYR A 364 -9.08 -1.52 17.44
CA TYR A 364 -8.10 -0.98 18.39
C TYR A 364 -8.76 -0.55 19.72
N THR A 365 -7.99 -0.41 20.79
CA THR A 365 -8.54 -0.10 22.13
C THR A 365 -8.69 1.39 22.43
N SER A 366 -8.09 2.25 21.61
CA SER A 366 -8.01 3.69 21.89
C SER A 366 -8.27 4.58 20.67
N PHE A 367 -8.34 4.01 19.46
CA PHE A 367 -8.58 4.79 18.25
C PHE A 367 -9.38 4.02 17.21
N ARG A 368 -9.87 4.73 16.20
CA ARG A 368 -10.49 4.14 15.00
C ARG A 368 -9.88 4.75 13.75
N TRP A 369 -9.90 3.96 12.69
CA TRP A 369 -9.68 4.47 11.35
C TRP A 369 -10.96 5.09 10.83
N VAL A 370 -10.87 6.33 10.40
CA VAL A 370 -11.97 7.09 9.84
C VAL A 370 -11.68 7.35 8.37
N PHE A 371 -12.62 6.98 7.51
CA PHE A 371 -12.53 7.19 6.07
C PHE A 371 -13.65 8.14 5.61
N PRO A 372 -13.44 8.85 4.48
CA PRO A 372 -14.51 9.58 3.82
C PRO A 372 -15.72 8.69 3.50
N PRO A 373 -16.92 9.27 3.29
CA PRO A 373 -18.09 8.52 2.84
C PRO A 373 -17.78 7.62 1.63
N GLY A 374 -18.24 6.37 1.68
CA GLY A 374 -17.95 5.37 0.63
C GLY A 374 -16.52 4.80 0.64
N ARG A 375 -15.67 5.18 1.61
CA ARG A 375 -14.31 4.67 1.81
C ARG A 375 -13.37 4.92 0.61
N LYS A 376 -13.57 6.03 -0.10
CA LYS A 376 -12.73 6.46 -1.22
C LYS A 376 -11.73 7.51 -0.73
N GLY A 377 -10.54 7.08 -0.34
CA GLY A 377 -9.46 7.99 0.10
C GLY A 377 -8.64 7.45 1.27
N PRO A 378 -7.63 8.22 1.71
CA PRO A 378 -6.81 7.90 2.87
C PRO A 378 -7.62 7.86 4.18
N LYS A 379 -7.11 7.12 5.17
CA LYS A 379 -7.68 7.06 6.53
C LYS A 379 -7.18 8.21 7.38
N LEU A 380 -7.90 8.57 8.43
CA LEU A 380 -7.42 9.33 9.59
C LEU A 380 -7.44 8.43 10.82
N ASP A 381 -6.52 8.66 11.76
CA ASP A 381 -6.50 7.95 13.04
C ASP A 381 -7.11 8.86 14.12
N VAL A 382 -8.31 8.50 14.60
CA VAL A 382 -9.03 9.29 15.61
C VAL A 382 -8.94 8.58 16.95
N PHE A 383 -8.16 9.15 17.86
CA PHE A 383 -7.89 8.67 19.21
C PHE A 383 -8.85 9.30 20.22
N VAL A 384 -9.28 8.49 21.19
CA VAL A 384 -10.06 8.94 22.34
C VAL A 384 -9.20 8.89 23.59
N GLY A 385 -9.44 9.82 24.51
CA GLY A 385 -8.87 9.81 25.86
C GLY A 385 -9.87 10.26 26.90
N LEU A 386 -9.54 9.98 28.15
CA LEU A 386 -10.39 10.26 29.29
C LEU A 386 -9.68 11.23 30.24
N PHE A 387 -10.39 12.26 30.69
CA PHE A 387 -9.88 13.09 31.78
C PHE A 387 -9.91 12.33 33.10
N GLU A 388 -8.85 12.51 33.87
CA GLU A 388 -8.65 11.94 35.21
C GLU A 388 -8.17 13.06 36.13
N GLY A 389 -9.14 13.87 36.57
CA GLY A 389 -8.87 15.13 37.26
C GLY A 389 -8.18 16.12 36.32
N GLU A 390 -6.98 16.55 36.72
CA GLU A 390 -6.14 17.49 35.95
C GLU A 390 -5.32 16.82 34.85
N SER A 391 -5.26 15.49 34.83
CA SER A 391 -4.55 14.72 33.81
C SER A 391 -5.50 14.17 32.76
N ILE A 392 -4.93 13.78 31.62
CA ILE A 392 -5.67 13.06 30.58
C ILE A 392 -4.91 11.81 30.16
N SER A 393 -5.68 10.74 30.02
CA SER A 393 -5.17 9.42 29.69
C SER A 393 -5.45 9.10 28.24
N TRP A 394 -4.37 9.10 27.45
CA TRP A 394 -4.35 8.80 26.02
C TRP A 394 -3.31 7.76 25.67
N TYR A 395 -3.68 6.90 24.74
CA TYR A 395 -2.83 5.86 24.20
C TYR A 395 -2.59 6.14 22.71
N PRO A 396 -1.37 5.95 22.17
CA PRO A 396 -0.15 5.54 22.86
C PRO A 396 0.46 6.71 23.65
N GLY A 397 0.93 6.46 24.87
CA GLY A 397 1.52 7.49 25.73
C GLY A 397 1.57 7.08 27.19
N LYS A 398 2.43 7.76 27.96
CA LYS A 398 2.53 7.56 29.41
C LYS A 398 1.29 8.14 30.09
N ARG A 399 0.51 7.30 30.78
CA ARG A 399 -0.69 7.71 31.52
C ARG A 399 -0.32 8.78 32.56
N GLY A 400 -1.09 9.87 32.61
CA GLY A 400 -0.84 10.98 33.53
C GLY A 400 0.28 11.94 33.15
N ALA A 401 0.97 11.75 32.01
CA ALA A 401 2.01 12.68 31.56
C ALA A 401 1.45 13.98 30.97
N LEU A 402 0.24 13.93 30.42
CA LEU A 402 -0.41 15.06 29.78
C LEU A 402 -1.46 15.66 30.72
N THR A 403 -1.44 16.98 30.87
CA THR A 403 -2.40 17.72 31.69
C THR A 403 -3.50 18.33 30.83
N ARG A 404 -4.65 18.62 31.46
CA ARG A 404 -5.75 19.33 30.82
C ARG A 404 -5.31 20.68 30.26
N GLN A 405 -4.55 21.44 31.03
CA GLN A 405 -4.10 22.78 30.65
C GLN A 405 -3.15 22.76 29.46
N MET A 406 -2.28 21.75 29.37
CA MET A 406 -1.38 21.56 28.23
C MET A 406 -2.15 21.29 26.92
N MET A 407 -3.33 20.68 27.02
CA MET A 407 -4.07 20.17 25.85
C MET A 407 -5.19 21.09 25.39
N PHE A 408 -6.01 21.61 26.32
CA PHE A 408 -7.28 22.24 25.99
C PHE A 408 -7.55 23.54 26.76
N PRO A 409 -8.25 24.55 26.19
CA PRO A 409 -8.76 24.53 24.82
C PRO A 409 -7.61 24.60 23.81
N PRO A 410 -7.80 24.05 22.60
CA PRO A 410 -6.74 23.97 21.60
C PRO A 410 -6.18 25.35 21.23
N SER A 411 -4.89 25.42 20.97
CA SER A 411 -4.29 26.55 20.25
C SER A 411 -4.38 26.31 18.74
N ARG A 412 -3.88 27.26 17.94
CA ARG A 412 -3.96 27.23 16.48
C ARG A 412 -2.58 27.39 15.85
N ARG A 413 -2.31 26.59 14.80
CA ARG A 413 -1.08 26.64 13.99
C ARG A 413 -1.44 26.51 12.51
N PRO A 414 -0.79 27.27 11.61
CA PRO A 414 -1.00 27.10 10.18
C PRO A 414 -0.35 25.80 9.69
N LEU A 415 -1.04 25.07 8.80
CA LEU A 415 -0.48 23.94 8.06
C LEU A 415 -1.13 23.89 6.68
N LEU A 416 -0.32 24.03 5.62
CA LEU A 416 -0.78 24.04 4.22
C LEU A 416 -2.00 24.94 3.95
N GLY A 417 -2.02 26.13 4.55
CA GLY A 417 -3.10 27.11 4.39
C GLY A 417 -4.32 26.89 5.30
N PHE A 418 -4.34 25.84 6.12
CA PHE A 418 -5.39 25.59 7.11
C PHE A 418 -4.99 26.09 8.49
N ASP A 419 -5.95 26.64 9.25
CA ASP A 419 -5.76 27.04 10.65
C ASP A 419 -6.06 25.87 11.59
N CYS A 420 -5.03 25.04 11.81
CA CYS A 420 -5.14 23.74 12.41
C CYS A 420 -5.17 23.81 13.95
N PRO A 421 -6.14 23.15 14.61
CA PRO A 421 -6.19 23.07 16.07
C PRO A 421 -5.13 22.09 16.57
N VAL A 422 -4.24 22.57 17.43
CA VAL A 422 -3.21 21.76 18.09
C VAL A 422 -3.39 21.88 19.61
N PRO A 423 -2.69 21.06 20.43
CA PRO A 423 -2.73 21.22 21.89
C PRO A 423 -2.47 22.67 22.31
N ARG A 424 -3.01 23.09 23.46
CA ARG A 424 -2.85 24.47 23.96
C ARG A 424 -1.37 24.87 24.04
N GLU A 425 -0.53 23.97 24.54
CA GLU A 425 0.91 24.14 24.72
C GLU A 425 1.64 23.08 23.88
N PRO A 426 1.71 23.25 22.55
CA PRO A 426 2.09 22.17 21.64
C PRO A 426 3.55 21.75 21.79
N GLU A 427 4.47 22.67 22.10
CA GLU A 427 5.88 22.36 22.31
C GLU A 427 6.09 21.48 23.56
N GLN A 428 5.37 21.79 24.66
CA GLN A 428 5.40 20.95 25.87
C GLN A 428 4.75 19.58 25.62
N TYR A 429 3.64 19.54 24.88
CA TYR A 429 3.02 18.28 24.46
C TYR A 429 4.01 17.40 23.70
N LEU A 430 4.71 17.98 22.71
CA LEU A 430 5.70 17.26 21.92
C LEU A 430 6.87 16.76 22.76
N GLU A 431 7.35 17.54 23.71
CA GLU A 431 8.38 17.11 24.65
C GLU A 431 7.91 15.93 25.52
N GLN A 432 6.66 15.91 25.99
CA GLN A 432 6.13 14.78 26.76
C GLN A 432 5.94 13.51 25.92
N VAL A 433 5.60 13.65 24.63
CA VAL A 433 5.31 12.52 23.74
C VAL A 433 6.57 11.95 23.11
N TYR A 434 7.50 12.81 22.67
CA TYR A 434 8.68 12.46 21.88
C TYR A 434 10.01 12.64 22.63
N GLY A 435 10.02 13.33 23.77
CA GLY A 435 11.21 13.67 24.54
C GLY A 435 11.76 15.07 24.21
N PRO A 436 12.79 15.53 24.95
CA PRO A 436 13.34 16.89 24.82
C PRO A 436 13.91 17.20 23.44
N ASP A 437 14.38 16.18 22.71
CA ASP A 437 14.99 16.34 21.38
C ASP A 437 13.99 16.24 20.23
N TRP A 438 12.67 16.36 20.49
CA TRP A 438 11.61 16.22 19.48
C TRP A 438 11.78 17.15 18.26
N GLY A 439 12.46 18.29 18.43
CA GLY A 439 12.79 19.23 17.37
C GLY A 439 13.75 18.67 16.32
N VAL A 440 14.45 17.57 16.62
CA VAL A 440 15.34 16.86 15.69
C VAL A 440 14.68 15.55 15.26
N PRO A 441 14.52 15.29 13.95
CA PRO A 441 13.95 14.03 13.48
C PRO A 441 14.76 12.82 13.96
N ASP A 442 14.10 11.90 14.67
CA ASP A 442 14.67 10.63 15.10
C ASP A 442 13.94 9.45 14.41
N PRO A 443 14.54 8.81 13.38
CA PRO A 443 13.93 7.67 12.69
C PRO A 443 13.90 6.39 13.54
N THR A 444 14.62 6.36 14.67
CA THR A 444 14.66 5.24 15.60
C THR A 444 13.62 5.33 16.70
N PHE A 445 12.90 6.46 16.79
CA PHE A 445 11.92 6.71 17.82
C PHE A 445 10.84 5.60 17.90
N ARG A 446 10.50 5.25 19.14
CA ARG A 446 9.42 4.33 19.48
C ARG A 446 8.67 4.88 20.69
N HIS A 447 7.35 4.94 20.60
CA HIS A 447 6.54 5.29 21.76
C HIS A 447 6.77 4.28 22.88
N VAL A 448 7.22 4.77 24.03
CA VAL A 448 7.35 3.99 25.26
C VAL A 448 6.04 4.12 26.03
N TRP A 449 5.31 3.03 26.18
CA TRP A 449 4.05 3.00 26.93
C TRP A 449 3.78 1.60 27.45
N ASP A 450 2.96 1.51 28.51
CA ASP A 450 2.57 0.25 29.13
C ASP A 450 1.05 0.08 29.09
N ARG A 451 0.59 -0.93 28.33
CA ARG A 451 -0.83 -1.24 28.18
C ARG A 451 -1.52 -1.54 29.51
N SER A 452 -0.80 -2.18 30.43
CA SER A 452 -1.37 -2.65 31.69
C SER A 452 -1.87 -1.49 32.54
N THR A 453 -1.22 -0.33 32.41
CA THR A 453 -1.61 0.91 33.08
C THR A 453 -2.94 1.48 32.62
N TYR A 454 -3.56 0.97 31.56
CA TYR A 454 -4.88 1.41 31.07
C TYR A 454 -5.99 0.37 31.29
N ALA A 455 -5.69 -0.78 31.92
CA ALA A 455 -6.59 -1.92 31.98
C ALA A 455 -7.92 -1.62 32.69
N ASP A 456 -7.89 -0.76 33.70
CA ASP A 456 -9.03 -0.28 34.49
C ASP A 456 -9.99 0.62 33.71
N ILE A 457 -9.50 1.35 32.69
CA ILE A 457 -10.30 2.27 31.87
C ILE A 457 -10.55 1.76 30.45
N ALA A 458 -9.98 0.62 30.07
CA ALA A 458 -10.08 0.08 28.71
C ALA A 458 -11.44 -0.54 28.38
N LYS A 459 -12.18 -1.09 29.36
CA LYS A 459 -13.35 -1.94 29.12
C LYS A 459 -14.68 -1.24 29.33
#